data_AF-A0A3D3W2B3-F1
#
_entry.id   AF-A0A3D3W2B3-F1
#
_cell.length_a   1.000
_cell.length_b   1.000
_cell.length_c   1.000
_cell.angle_alpha   90.00
_cell.angle_beta   90.00
_cell.angle_gamma   90.00
#
_symmetry.space_group_name_H-M   'P 1'
#
loop_
_entity.id
_entity.type
_entity.pdbx_description
1 polymer ?
#
loop_
_entity_poly.entity_id
_entity_poly.type
_entity_poly.pdbx_seq_one_letter_code
_entity_poly.pdbx_strand_id
1 'polypeptide(L)'
;MQKRQFLSIRASRQLLRLTLLLFALISGCGRPAAVDPAASATGGSSAETVASDSAAESSMHAGWVGSQACRDCHSAIYERYTGHPMWQTLAGTAQATAIEDFADTKFSGPGGLEYRVERDAETQAATAGAAAASVHWHHELRRASDGSVLYDQRVPFELAVGSGAHGRSWLRNVAGRLYQSPVTWYSEDAHWGLSPGYNPEFHDRFERRVTHACLSCHAGRSLPVAGEPDRFQEPLFAEQSIGCERCHGPGEQHVQRHRNRTVADAV
;
A
#
# COMPACT_ATOMS: atom_id res chain seq x y z
N MET A 1 63.61 6.52 -20.80
CA MET A 1 63.35 6.66 -22.26
C MET A 1 62.68 5.39 -22.77
N GLN A 2 61.38 5.42 -23.00
CA GLN A 2 60.67 4.60 -24.00
C GLN A 2 59.21 5.07 -24.05
N LYS A 3 58.87 5.80 -25.12
CA LYS A 3 57.51 6.25 -25.43
C LYS A 3 56.75 5.06 -26.03
N ARG A 4 55.57 4.72 -25.50
CA ARG A 4 54.58 3.89 -26.19
C ARG A 4 53.38 4.76 -26.54
N GLN A 5 53.26 5.07 -27.82
CA GLN A 5 52.09 5.70 -28.43
C GLN A 5 51.00 4.63 -28.61
N PHE A 6 49.78 4.90 -28.16
CA PHE A 6 48.60 4.14 -28.55
C PHE A 6 47.76 4.98 -29.51
N LEU A 7 47.61 4.44 -30.72
CA LEU A 7 46.81 4.97 -31.82
C LEU A 7 45.32 4.94 -31.47
N SER A 8 44.65 6.05 -31.72
CA SER A 8 43.19 6.19 -31.78
C SER A 8 42.67 5.61 -33.09
N ILE A 9 41.71 4.68 -33.02
CA ILE A 9 40.94 4.23 -34.18
C ILE A 9 39.53 4.85 -34.08
N ARG A 10 39.28 5.87 -34.90
CA ARG A 10 37.95 6.36 -35.22
C ARG A 10 37.35 5.46 -36.31
N ALA A 11 36.20 4.85 -36.06
CA ALA A 11 35.39 4.20 -37.09
C ALA A 11 34.13 5.05 -37.33
N SER A 12 34.13 5.74 -38.46
CA SER A 12 32.98 6.41 -39.09
C SER A 12 32.35 5.46 -40.09
N ARG A 13 31.02 5.25 -40.05
CA ARG A 13 30.22 4.85 -41.21
C ARG A 13 28.79 5.39 -41.12
N GLN A 14 28.52 6.41 -41.94
CA GLN A 14 27.18 6.80 -42.42
C GLN A 14 26.84 6.01 -43.70
N LEU A 15 25.57 5.63 -43.88
CA LEU A 15 24.85 5.28 -45.14
C LEU A 15 23.39 4.97 -44.71
N LEU A 16 22.34 5.77 -44.92
CA LEU A 16 21.70 6.44 -46.07
C LEU A 16 20.74 5.54 -46.90
N ARG A 17 19.41 5.79 -46.72
CA ARG A 17 18.25 5.72 -47.67
C ARG A 17 17.84 4.32 -48.22
N LEU A 18 16.61 4.02 -48.69
CA LEU A 18 15.21 4.52 -48.66
C LEU A 18 14.49 3.65 -49.72
N THR A 19 13.35 2.99 -49.43
CA THR A 19 12.39 2.59 -50.51
C THR A 19 11.00 2.25 -49.95
N LEU A 20 9.98 2.75 -50.67
CA LEU A 20 8.54 2.80 -50.40
C LEU A 20 7.78 1.90 -51.43
N LEU A 21 6.56 1.45 -51.07
CA LEU A 21 5.40 1.05 -51.92
C LEU A 21 5.50 -0.34 -52.63
N LEU A 22 4.45 -1.15 -52.88
CA LEU A 22 3.02 -0.89 -53.18
C LEU A 22 2.17 -2.21 -53.23
N PHE A 23 0.83 -2.08 -53.18
CA PHE A 23 -0.28 -2.97 -53.69
C PHE A 23 -0.74 -4.20 -52.86
N ALA A 24 -2.04 -4.59 -52.75
CA ALA A 24 -3.34 -4.10 -53.26
C ALA A 24 -4.55 -4.68 -52.48
N LEU A 25 -5.60 -3.85 -52.39
CA LEU A 25 -7.06 -4.06 -52.28
C LEU A 25 -7.68 -5.47 -52.48
N ILE A 26 -8.69 -5.81 -51.66
CA ILE A 26 -9.99 -6.34 -52.12
C ILE A 26 -11.14 -5.78 -51.24
N SER A 27 -12.11 -5.17 -51.90
CA SER A 27 -13.38 -4.61 -51.39
C SER A 27 -14.41 -5.68 -51.02
N GLY A 28 -15.31 -5.37 -50.08
CA GLY A 28 -16.52 -6.15 -49.85
C GLY A 28 -17.58 -5.36 -49.09
N CYS A 29 -18.46 -4.69 -49.83
CA CYS A 29 -19.63 -3.95 -49.33
C CYS A 29 -20.70 -4.90 -48.78
N GLY A 30 -21.39 -4.48 -47.71
CA GLY A 30 -22.62 -5.12 -47.25
C GLY A 30 -23.26 -4.41 -46.06
N ARG A 31 -24.02 -3.35 -46.34
CA ARG A 31 -25.01 -2.78 -45.40
C ARG A 31 -26.36 -3.45 -45.65
N PRO A 32 -27.16 -3.69 -44.61
CA PRO A 32 -28.53 -3.17 -44.70
C PRO A 32 -29.04 -2.51 -43.42
N ALA A 33 -29.87 -1.50 -43.69
CA ALA A 33 -31.07 -1.00 -43.01
C ALA A 33 -31.13 -0.90 -41.48
N ALA A 34 -31.38 0.34 -41.05
CA ALA A 34 -31.94 0.69 -39.75
C ALA A 34 -33.37 0.15 -39.59
N VAL A 35 -33.67 -0.32 -38.38
CA VAL A 35 -35.03 -0.44 -37.85
C VAL A 35 -34.96 -0.10 -36.36
N ASP A 36 -35.62 0.97 -35.97
CA ASP A 36 -36.18 1.20 -34.63
C ASP A 36 -37.63 1.63 -34.89
N PRO A 37 -38.63 1.19 -34.08
CA PRO A 37 -38.76 1.80 -32.77
C PRO A 37 -39.32 0.91 -31.64
N ALA A 38 -38.95 1.31 -30.42
CA ALA A 38 -39.73 1.36 -29.18
C ALA A 38 -40.85 0.32 -28.94
N ALA A 39 -40.63 -0.51 -27.92
CA ALA A 39 -41.70 -1.09 -27.12
C ALA A 39 -41.38 -0.94 -25.63
N SER A 40 -42.37 -0.43 -24.91
CA SER A 40 -42.43 -0.06 -23.50
C SER A 40 -42.00 -1.16 -22.53
N ALA A 41 -41.29 -0.78 -21.48
CA ALA A 41 -41.30 -1.50 -20.21
C ALA A 41 -41.43 -0.49 -19.06
N THR A 42 -42.65 -0.45 -18.54
CA THR A 42 -43.04 0.18 -17.28
C THR A 42 -42.51 -0.60 -16.09
N GLY A 43 -41.96 0.12 -15.09
CA GLY A 43 -42.10 -0.18 -13.66
C GLY A 43 -41.34 -1.39 -13.09
N GLY A 44 -40.41 -1.13 -12.16
CA GLY A 44 -39.80 -2.17 -11.34
C GLY A 44 -38.72 -1.68 -10.38
N SER A 45 -39.16 -1.09 -9.27
CA SER A 45 -38.54 -1.11 -7.93
C SER A 45 -37.00 -1.06 -7.79
N SER A 46 -36.52 0.11 -7.41
CA SER A 46 -35.22 0.37 -6.79
C SER A 46 -35.11 -0.26 -5.37
N ALA A 47 -34.89 -1.57 -5.31
CA ALA A 47 -34.60 -2.29 -4.06
C ALA A 47 -33.43 -3.31 -4.17
N GLU A 48 -32.86 -3.53 -5.36
CA GLU A 48 -31.82 -4.56 -5.57
C GLU A 48 -30.39 -4.10 -5.22
N THR A 49 -30.15 -2.80 -5.03
CA THR A 49 -28.77 -2.28 -4.84
C THR A 49 -28.26 -2.35 -3.40
N VAL A 50 -29.11 -2.67 -2.41
CA VAL A 50 -28.70 -2.76 -0.98
C VAL A 50 -28.42 -4.19 -0.50
N ALA A 51 -28.90 -5.20 -1.22
CA ALA A 51 -28.67 -6.60 -0.84
C ALA A 51 -27.29 -7.12 -1.28
N SER A 52 -26.71 -6.58 -2.37
CA SER A 52 -25.41 -7.04 -2.87
C SER A 52 -24.24 -6.59 -2.00
N ASP A 53 -24.29 -5.38 -1.44
CA ASP A 53 -23.22 -4.87 -0.57
C ASP A 53 -23.16 -5.63 0.76
N SER A 54 -24.29 -5.93 1.40
CA SER A 54 -24.29 -6.70 2.64
C SER A 54 -23.94 -8.19 2.44
N ALA A 55 -24.27 -8.76 1.29
CA ALA A 55 -23.87 -10.12 0.92
C ALA A 55 -22.36 -10.20 0.62
N ALA A 56 -21.79 -9.18 -0.03
CA ALA A 56 -20.35 -9.07 -0.27
C ALA A 56 -19.58 -8.85 1.03
N GLU A 57 -20.01 -7.92 1.88
CA GLU A 57 -19.43 -7.68 3.21
C GLU A 57 -19.51 -8.93 4.10
N SER A 58 -20.67 -9.60 4.16
CA SER A 58 -20.82 -10.84 4.95
C SER A 58 -19.97 -12.00 4.45
N SER A 59 -19.74 -12.10 3.13
CA SER A 59 -18.84 -13.11 2.57
C SER A 59 -17.36 -12.85 2.89
N MET A 60 -16.95 -11.57 2.98
CA MET A 60 -15.59 -11.19 3.36
C MET A 60 -15.31 -11.41 4.84
N HIS A 61 -16.34 -11.37 5.68
CA HIS A 61 -16.26 -11.63 7.13
C HIS A 61 -16.58 -13.08 7.53
N ALA A 62 -17.12 -13.91 6.62
CA ALA A 62 -17.61 -15.24 6.94
C ALA A 62 -16.57 -16.11 7.67
N GLY A 63 -16.85 -16.45 8.92
CA GLY A 63 -16.02 -17.31 9.75
C GLY A 63 -14.88 -16.63 10.50
N TRP A 64 -14.55 -15.36 10.24
CA TRP A 64 -13.41 -14.68 10.84
C TRP A 64 -13.85 -13.77 11.99
N VAL A 65 -13.23 -13.89 13.15
CA VAL A 65 -13.62 -13.17 14.38
C VAL A 65 -12.56 -12.17 14.87
N GLY A 66 -11.39 -12.15 14.24
CA GLY A 66 -10.25 -11.31 14.61
C GLY A 66 -9.52 -11.79 15.86
N SER A 67 -8.23 -11.43 15.97
CA SER A 67 -7.37 -11.90 17.08
C SER A 67 -7.85 -11.50 18.48
N GLN A 68 -8.66 -10.45 18.61
CA GLN A 68 -9.23 -10.05 19.91
C GLN A 68 -10.13 -11.14 20.50
N ALA A 69 -10.91 -11.84 19.69
CA ALA A 69 -11.75 -12.95 20.16
C ALA A 69 -10.91 -14.10 20.74
N CYS A 70 -9.66 -14.25 20.29
CA CYS A 70 -8.73 -15.25 20.81
C CYS A 70 -8.21 -14.89 22.21
N ARG A 71 -8.10 -13.59 22.52
CA ARG A 71 -7.57 -13.09 23.80
C ARG A 71 -8.42 -13.53 25.00
N ASP A 72 -9.74 -13.64 24.82
CA ASP A 72 -10.70 -14.01 25.88
C ASP A 72 -10.31 -15.32 26.59
N CYS A 73 -9.81 -16.30 25.84
CA CYS A 73 -9.40 -17.61 26.37
C CYS A 73 -7.87 -17.82 26.32
N HIS A 74 -7.16 -17.12 25.44
CA HIS A 74 -5.72 -17.29 25.20
C HIS A 74 -4.92 -16.02 25.52
N SER A 75 -5.23 -15.34 26.62
CA SER A 75 -4.62 -14.07 27.02
C SER A 75 -3.09 -14.10 27.03
N ALA A 76 -2.47 -15.11 27.65
CA ALA A 76 -1.01 -15.23 27.74
C ALA A 76 -0.34 -15.40 26.36
N ILE A 77 -0.97 -16.15 25.45
CA ILE A 77 -0.46 -16.32 24.07
C ILE A 77 -0.62 -15.02 23.31
N TYR A 78 -1.79 -14.40 23.41
CA TYR A 78 -2.08 -13.13 22.77
C TYR A 78 -1.07 -12.06 23.18
N GLU A 79 -0.89 -11.83 24.48
CA GLU A 79 0.04 -10.85 25.03
C GLU A 79 1.47 -11.08 24.53
N ARG A 80 1.95 -12.32 24.59
CA ARG A 80 3.27 -12.68 24.06
C ARG A 80 3.37 -12.40 22.55
N TYR A 81 2.35 -12.78 21.78
CA TYR A 81 2.36 -12.67 20.34
C TYR A 81 2.26 -11.21 19.85
N THR A 82 1.64 -10.30 20.60
CA THR A 82 1.59 -8.88 20.23
C THR A 82 2.97 -8.21 20.17
N GLY A 83 3.98 -8.76 20.88
CA GLY A 83 5.37 -8.34 20.76
C GLY A 83 6.14 -8.97 19.58
N HIS A 84 5.52 -9.90 18.85
CA HIS A 84 6.18 -10.62 17.75
C HIS A 84 6.26 -9.74 16.47
N PRO A 85 7.34 -9.81 15.68
CA PRO A 85 7.47 -9.03 14.45
C PRO A 85 6.31 -9.16 13.47
N MET A 86 5.70 -10.34 13.36
CA MET A 86 4.50 -10.55 12.51
C MET A 86 3.31 -9.70 12.97
N TRP A 87 3.10 -9.54 14.27
CA TRP A 87 2.05 -8.66 14.78
C TRP A 87 2.33 -7.19 14.44
N GLN A 88 3.60 -6.79 14.50
CA GLN A 88 4.02 -5.40 14.27
C GLN A 88 4.22 -5.03 12.79
N THR A 89 3.88 -5.91 11.85
CA THR A 89 4.15 -5.69 10.42
C THR A 89 3.39 -4.49 9.83
N LEU A 90 2.24 -4.15 10.37
CA LEU A 90 1.42 -3.04 9.88
C LEU A 90 0.57 -2.49 11.03
N ALA A 91 0.64 -1.18 11.19
CA ALA A 91 -0.16 -0.44 12.16
C ALA A 91 -0.38 0.98 11.68
N GLY A 92 -1.41 1.64 12.19
CA GLY A 92 -1.45 3.10 12.18
C GLY A 92 -0.20 3.67 12.84
N THR A 93 0.32 4.78 12.32
CA THR A 93 1.54 5.43 12.82
C THR A 93 1.44 5.84 14.30
N ALA A 94 0.24 6.06 14.82
CA ALA A 94 0.01 6.31 16.25
C ALA A 94 0.12 5.05 17.13
N GLN A 95 -0.14 3.86 16.57
CA GLN A 95 -0.08 2.59 17.30
C GLN A 95 1.24 1.84 17.06
N ALA A 96 2.01 2.24 16.07
CA ALA A 96 3.31 1.65 15.77
C ALA A 96 4.30 1.90 16.92
N THR A 97 5.09 0.89 17.27
CA THR A 97 6.15 1.02 18.28
C THR A 97 7.17 2.06 17.84
N ALA A 98 7.49 3.03 18.68
CA ALA A 98 8.51 4.04 18.36
C ALA A 98 9.91 3.40 18.29
N ILE A 99 10.51 3.40 17.10
CA ILE A 99 11.84 2.82 16.85
C ILE A 99 12.77 3.81 16.13
N GLU A 100 12.20 4.85 15.53
CA GLU A 100 12.91 5.77 14.66
C GLU A 100 13.57 6.89 15.48
N ASP A 101 14.77 7.30 15.08
CA ASP A 101 15.44 8.48 15.61
C ASP A 101 15.11 9.69 14.73
N PHE A 102 14.67 10.78 15.38
CA PHE A 102 14.35 12.05 14.73
C PHE A 102 15.38 13.15 15.02
N ALA A 103 16.52 12.83 15.62
CA ALA A 103 17.63 13.77 15.81
C ALA A 103 18.29 14.15 14.47
N ASP A 104 18.42 13.19 13.56
CA ASP A 104 18.84 13.42 12.18
C ASP A 104 17.81 12.82 11.22
N THR A 105 17.01 13.67 10.58
CA THR A 105 15.90 13.25 9.72
C THR A 105 16.17 13.47 8.23
N LYS A 106 17.39 13.88 7.87
CA LYS A 106 17.72 14.29 6.51
C LYS A 106 18.72 13.35 5.89
N PHE A 107 18.56 13.08 4.60
CA PHE A 107 19.59 12.37 3.84
C PHE A 107 19.59 12.81 2.37
N SER A 108 20.74 12.63 1.72
CA SER A 108 20.89 12.90 0.28
C SER A 108 20.57 11.65 -0.51
N GLY A 109 19.84 11.81 -1.62
CA GLY A 109 19.63 10.78 -2.61
C GLY A 109 20.23 11.11 -3.98
N PRO A 110 20.01 10.25 -4.98
CA PRO A 110 20.56 10.41 -6.31
C PRO A 110 20.10 11.70 -7.01
N GLY A 111 20.94 12.23 -7.90
CA GLY A 111 20.58 13.40 -8.72
C GLY A 111 20.41 14.70 -7.92
N GLY A 112 21.08 14.84 -6.78
CA GLY A 112 21.01 16.04 -5.93
C GLY A 112 19.65 16.24 -5.27
N LEU A 113 18.88 15.15 -5.09
CA LEU A 113 17.67 15.16 -4.30
C LEU A 113 18.00 15.05 -2.81
N GLU A 114 17.27 15.78 -2.00
CA GLU A 114 17.33 15.73 -0.54
C GLU A 114 16.00 15.18 -0.03
N TYR A 115 16.05 14.34 0.99
CA TYR A 115 14.87 13.80 1.65
C TYR A 115 14.86 14.22 3.12
N ARG A 116 13.68 14.44 3.67
CA ARG A 116 13.50 14.80 5.08
C ARG A 116 12.25 14.14 5.65
N VAL A 117 12.32 13.74 6.91
CA VAL A 117 11.15 13.27 7.67
C VAL A 117 10.81 14.26 8.78
N GLU A 118 9.52 14.49 8.97
CA GLU A 118 8.93 15.22 10.07
C GLU A 118 7.84 14.35 10.71
N ARG A 119 7.62 14.49 12.01
CA ARG A 119 6.49 13.90 12.71
C ARG A 119 5.69 15.04 13.33
N ASP A 120 4.39 15.10 13.06
CA ASP A 120 3.54 16.04 13.79
C ASP A 120 3.41 15.56 15.24
N ALA A 121 3.53 16.49 16.18
CA ALA A 121 3.05 16.24 17.54
C ALA A 121 1.54 16.00 17.45
N GLU A 122 1.11 14.88 18.01
CA GLU A 122 -0.26 14.39 18.19
C GLU A 122 -1.35 15.43 17.87
N THR A 123 -1.85 15.44 16.63
CA THR A 123 -2.94 16.34 16.24
C THR A 123 -4.24 15.78 16.80
N GLN A 124 -4.81 16.45 17.80
CA GLN A 124 -6.19 16.23 18.25
C GLN A 124 -7.18 16.72 17.18
N ALA A 125 -7.25 16.06 16.03
CA ALA A 125 -8.37 16.25 15.11
C ALA A 125 -9.53 15.39 15.59
N ALA A 126 -10.25 15.92 16.56
CA ALA A 126 -11.50 15.38 17.09
C ALA A 126 -12.61 15.42 16.03
N THR A 127 -12.70 14.38 15.21
CA THR A 127 -13.98 13.90 14.71
C THR A 127 -14.31 12.63 15.47
N ALA A 128 -15.46 12.63 16.14
CA ALA A 128 -15.89 11.63 17.12
C ALA A 128 -15.52 10.19 16.74
N GLY A 129 -14.60 9.58 17.49
CA GLY A 129 -14.22 8.17 17.37
C GLY A 129 -12.84 7.88 16.77
N ALA A 130 -12.14 8.86 16.20
CA ALA A 130 -10.79 8.64 15.69
C ALA A 130 -9.74 8.84 16.81
N ALA A 131 -8.91 7.82 17.05
CA ALA A 131 -7.71 7.96 17.88
C ALA A 131 -6.79 9.05 17.29
N ALA A 132 -6.09 9.79 18.15
CA ALA A 132 -5.13 10.80 17.71
C ALA A 132 -4.13 10.17 16.72
N ALA A 133 -4.08 10.69 15.49
CA ALA A 133 -3.20 10.18 14.45
C ALA A 133 -1.89 10.97 14.49
N SER A 134 -0.81 10.35 14.96
CA SER A 134 0.54 10.83 14.69
C SER A 134 0.81 10.67 13.20
N VAL A 135 0.90 11.74 12.42
CA VAL A 135 1.19 11.66 10.98
C VAL A 135 2.69 11.82 10.75
N HIS A 136 3.26 10.95 9.93
CA HIS A 136 4.60 11.12 9.41
C HIS A 136 4.55 11.91 8.10
N TRP A 137 5.32 12.98 8.01
CA TRP A 137 5.44 13.80 6.82
C TRP A 137 6.78 13.57 6.17
N HIS A 138 6.76 13.12 4.92
CA HIS A 138 7.97 12.87 4.17
C HIS A 138 8.13 13.90 3.07
N HIS A 139 9.36 14.35 2.93
CA HIS A 139 9.75 15.40 2.01
C HIS A 139 10.70 14.85 0.98
N GLU A 140 10.51 15.35 -0.23
CA GLU A 140 11.52 15.33 -1.27
C GLU A 140 11.77 16.77 -1.71
N LEU A 141 13.03 17.15 -1.72
CA LEU A 141 13.50 18.51 -1.91
C LEU A 141 14.56 18.52 -3.01
N ARG A 142 14.58 19.59 -3.80
CA ARG A 142 15.74 19.93 -4.63
C ARG A 142 16.17 21.37 -4.39
N ARG A 143 17.48 21.59 -4.35
CA ARG A 143 18.08 22.93 -4.30
C ARG A 143 18.72 23.32 -5.63
N ALA A 144 18.79 24.61 -5.89
CA ALA A 144 19.59 25.17 -6.96
C ALA A 144 21.07 25.19 -6.55
N SER A 145 21.95 25.51 -7.51
CA SER A 145 23.40 25.61 -7.26
C SER A 145 23.80 26.68 -6.25
N ASP A 146 22.95 27.69 -6.03
CA ASP A 146 23.14 28.74 -5.03
C ASP A 146 22.60 28.35 -3.63
N GLY A 147 22.07 27.13 -3.47
CA GLY A 147 21.50 26.61 -2.23
C GLY A 147 20.03 26.96 -1.99
N SER A 148 19.41 27.78 -2.84
CA SER A 148 17.98 28.09 -2.75
C SER A 148 17.12 26.84 -3.02
N VAL A 149 15.96 26.74 -2.38
CA VAL A 149 15.04 25.62 -2.58
C VAL A 149 14.29 25.81 -3.90
N LEU A 150 14.45 24.86 -4.83
CA LEU A 150 13.68 24.83 -6.09
C LEU A 150 12.28 24.26 -5.87
N TYR A 151 12.16 23.20 -5.09
CA TYR A 151 10.88 22.69 -4.60
C TYR A 151 11.07 21.90 -3.30
N ASP A 152 10.01 21.86 -2.49
CA ASP A 152 9.83 20.96 -1.35
C ASP A 152 8.45 20.28 -1.48
N GLN A 153 8.42 18.99 -1.84
CA GLN A 153 7.18 18.21 -1.88
C GLN A 153 7.01 17.48 -0.55
N ARG A 154 6.01 17.90 0.22
CA ARG A 154 5.64 17.33 1.52
C ARG A 154 4.41 16.44 1.40
N VAL A 155 4.49 15.20 1.86
CA VAL A 155 3.39 14.21 1.75
C VAL A 155 3.15 13.51 3.08
N PRO A 156 1.89 13.38 3.55
CA PRO A 156 1.56 12.69 4.79
C PRO A 156 1.47 11.18 4.58
N PHE A 157 1.80 10.45 5.65
CA PHE A 157 1.67 9.00 5.76
C PHE A 157 1.14 8.61 7.13
N GLU A 158 0.12 7.75 7.12
CA GLU A 158 -0.68 7.37 8.29
C GLU A 158 -0.53 5.89 8.69
N LEU A 159 0.11 5.07 7.85
CA LEU A 159 0.38 3.66 8.14
C LEU A 159 1.88 3.40 8.16
N ALA A 160 2.35 2.72 9.21
CA ALA A 160 3.68 2.14 9.29
C ALA A 160 3.63 0.70 8.79
N VAL A 161 4.54 0.32 7.89
CA VAL A 161 4.68 -1.05 7.39
C VAL A 161 6.10 -1.57 7.58
N GLY A 162 6.22 -2.82 8.02
CA GLY A 162 7.46 -3.41 8.52
C GLY A 162 7.51 -3.36 10.05
N SER A 163 7.89 -4.50 10.64
CA SER A 163 7.99 -4.67 12.10
C SER A 163 9.00 -3.76 12.77
N GLY A 164 9.93 -3.18 12.00
CA GLY A 164 11.06 -2.45 12.56
C GLY A 164 12.24 -3.32 12.95
N ALA A 165 12.18 -4.65 12.74
CA ALA A 165 13.32 -5.52 13.03
C ALA A 165 14.54 -5.20 12.14
N HIS A 166 14.30 -4.94 10.85
CA HIS A 166 15.32 -4.49 9.90
C HIS A 166 15.07 -3.05 9.44
N GLY A 167 13.80 -2.73 9.24
CA GLY A 167 13.38 -1.39 8.88
C GLY A 167 11.88 -1.24 8.84
N ARG A 168 11.46 0.00 8.58
CA ARG A 168 10.06 0.40 8.48
C ARG A 168 9.89 1.42 7.37
N SER A 169 8.87 1.19 6.55
CA SER A 169 8.39 2.11 5.55
C SER A 169 7.02 2.66 5.96
N TRP A 170 6.48 3.57 5.15
CA TRP A 170 5.18 4.17 5.40
C TRP A 170 4.27 4.10 4.19
N LEU A 171 2.97 3.97 4.43
CA LEU A 171 1.93 3.93 3.40
C LEU A 171 0.92 5.06 3.63
N ARG A 172 0.47 5.65 2.53
CA ARG A 172 -0.64 6.60 2.49
C ARG A 172 -1.81 6.02 1.70
N ASN A 173 -3.02 6.33 2.12
CA ASN A 173 -4.26 5.99 1.43
C ASN A 173 -4.74 7.17 0.59
N VAL A 174 -4.93 6.94 -0.70
CA VAL A 174 -5.58 7.88 -1.61
C VAL A 174 -6.77 7.17 -2.26
N ALA A 175 -7.98 7.46 -1.77
CA ALA A 175 -9.24 6.92 -2.29
C ALA A 175 -9.28 5.37 -2.36
N GLY A 176 -8.77 4.71 -1.32
CA GLY A 176 -8.71 3.24 -1.21
C GLY A 176 -7.49 2.63 -1.90
N ARG A 177 -6.56 3.43 -2.42
CA ARG A 177 -5.31 2.94 -3.03
C ARG A 177 -4.13 3.32 -2.15
N LEU A 178 -3.29 2.35 -1.84
CA LEU A 178 -2.13 2.56 -1.00
C LEU A 178 -0.88 2.89 -1.82
N TYR A 179 -0.07 3.82 -1.31
CA TYR A 179 1.19 4.23 -1.91
C TYR A 179 2.31 4.22 -0.88
N GLN A 180 3.44 3.64 -1.23
CA GLN A 180 4.61 3.54 -0.36
C GLN A 180 5.44 4.81 -0.45
N SER A 181 5.89 5.27 0.71
CA SER A 181 6.92 6.30 0.84
C SER A 181 8.24 5.89 0.14
N PRO A 182 8.95 6.82 -0.52
CA PRO A 182 10.32 6.58 -0.99
C PRO A 182 11.35 6.57 0.15
N VAL A 183 10.95 6.90 1.37
CA VAL A 183 11.78 6.94 2.58
C VAL A 183 11.47 5.77 3.51
N THR A 184 12.51 5.15 4.04
CA THR A 184 12.50 4.04 5.02
C THR A 184 13.45 4.34 6.17
N TRP A 185 13.09 3.93 7.38
CA TRP A 185 13.98 3.83 8.52
C TRP A 185 14.64 2.46 8.54
N TYR A 186 15.96 2.41 8.69
CA TYR A 186 16.73 1.17 8.82
C TYR A 186 17.24 1.05 10.26
N SER A 187 16.77 0.01 10.96
CA SER A 187 16.96 -0.14 12.40
C SER A 187 18.37 -0.60 12.79
N GLU A 188 19.04 -1.36 11.93
CA GLU A 188 20.37 -1.93 12.21
C GLU A 188 21.43 -0.84 12.40
N ASP A 189 21.41 0.17 11.53
CA ASP A 189 22.37 1.28 11.53
C ASP A 189 21.74 2.61 11.98
N ALA A 190 20.48 2.57 12.46
CA ALA A 190 19.71 3.72 12.93
C ALA A 190 19.76 4.93 11.98
N HIS A 191 19.36 4.74 10.72
CA HIS A 191 19.38 5.81 9.72
C HIS A 191 18.16 5.83 8.81
N TRP A 192 17.92 7.00 8.21
CA TRP A 192 16.95 7.20 7.15
C TRP A 192 17.59 6.98 5.78
N GLY A 193 16.89 6.27 4.90
CA GLY A 193 17.36 6.03 3.54
C GLY A 193 16.22 5.82 2.57
N LEU A 194 16.57 5.56 1.30
CA LEU A 194 15.59 5.22 0.28
C LEU A 194 14.95 3.87 0.56
N SER A 195 13.65 3.75 0.31
CA SER A 195 12.90 2.51 0.48
C SER A 195 13.45 1.40 -0.43
N PRO A 196 13.41 0.13 0.02
CA PRO A 196 13.93 -1.00 -0.76
C PRO A 196 13.32 -1.06 -2.17
N GLY A 197 14.19 -1.23 -3.17
CA GLY A 197 13.78 -1.27 -4.58
C GLY A 197 13.32 0.07 -5.16
N TYR A 198 13.54 1.20 -4.46
CA TYR A 198 13.34 2.52 -5.05
C TYR A 198 14.30 2.72 -6.21
N ASN A 199 13.77 2.98 -7.40
CA ASN A 199 14.57 3.21 -8.59
C ASN A 199 14.71 4.73 -8.83
N PRO A 200 15.91 5.30 -8.71
CA PRO A 200 16.10 6.73 -8.94
C PRO A 200 15.99 7.14 -10.42
N GLU A 201 16.10 6.21 -11.36
CA GLU A 201 15.93 6.48 -12.80
C GLU A 201 14.45 6.48 -13.20
N PHE A 202 13.65 5.63 -12.55
CA PHE A 202 12.18 5.56 -12.69
C PHE A 202 11.55 6.07 -11.39
N HIS A 203 11.72 7.37 -11.20
CA HIS A 203 11.48 8.06 -9.94
C HIS A 203 9.96 8.27 -9.73
N ASP A 204 9.30 7.26 -9.15
CA ASP A 204 7.87 7.29 -8.83
C ASP A 204 7.52 8.27 -7.70
N ARG A 205 8.51 8.89 -7.05
CA ARG A 205 8.31 9.84 -5.94
C ARG A 205 7.45 9.20 -4.84
N PHE A 206 6.30 9.82 -4.54
CA PHE A 206 5.30 9.35 -3.58
C PHE A 206 4.14 8.59 -4.24
N GLU A 207 4.28 8.18 -5.51
CA GLU A 207 3.26 7.51 -6.32
C GLU A 207 3.55 6.02 -6.52
N ARG A 208 4.51 5.43 -5.80
CA ARG A 208 4.78 3.99 -5.83
C ARG A 208 3.61 3.20 -5.25
N ARG A 209 2.77 2.64 -6.12
CA ARG A 209 1.56 1.88 -5.75
C ARG A 209 1.90 0.60 -4.97
N VAL A 210 1.21 0.41 -3.85
CA VAL A 210 1.19 -0.86 -3.10
C VAL A 210 0.07 -1.72 -3.65
N THR A 211 0.39 -2.97 -3.98
CA THR A 211 -0.57 -3.91 -4.55
C THR A 211 -1.10 -4.88 -3.51
N HIS A 212 -2.18 -5.59 -3.84
CA HIS A 212 -2.69 -6.69 -3.02
C HIS A 212 -1.60 -7.76 -2.74
N ALA A 213 -0.66 -7.97 -3.66
CA ALA A 213 0.45 -8.91 -3.47
C ALA A 213 1.44 -8.48 -2.37
N CYS A 214 1.60 -7.18 -2.14
CA CYS A 214 2.39 -6.70 -0.99
C CYS A 214 1.62 -6.94 0.32
N LEU A 215 0.32 -6.61 0.33
CA LEU A 215 -0.51 -6.71 1.52
C LEU A 215 -0.82 -8.16 1.93
N SER A 216 -0.74 -9.13 1.02
CA SER A 216 -0.93 -10.54 1.37
C SER A 216 0.07 -11.06 2.40
N CYS A 217 1.24 -10.42 2.50
CA CYS A 217 2.28 -10.74 3.46
C CYS A 217 2.46 -9.67 4.54
N HIS A 218 2.01 -8.44 4.30
CA HIS A 218 2.20 -7.31 5.21
C HIS A 218 0.93 -6.87 5.94
N ALA A 219 -0.21 -7.52 5.73
CA ALA A 219 -1.43 -7.25 6.46
C ALA A 219 -2.08 -8.54 6.98
N GLY A 220 -2.88 -8.43 8.03
CA GLY A 220 -3.74 -9.51 8.52
C GLY A 220 -4.86 -9.85 7.55
N ARG A 221 -5.62 -8.85 7.16
CA ARG A 221 -6.66 -9.04 6.14
C ARG A 221 -7.05 -7.70 5.54
N SER A 222 -6.56 -7.45 4.33
CA SER A 222 -7.04 -6.34 3.50
C SER A 222 -8.45 -6.64 2.97
N LEU A 223 -9.23 -5.59 2.74
CA LEU A 223 -10.59 -5.66 2.21
C LEU A 223 -10.61 -5.10 0.77
N PRO A 224 -10.32 -5.91 -0.26
CA PRO A 224 -10.31 -5.43 -1.64
C PRO A 224 -11.72 -5.08 -2.12
N VAL A 225 -11.80 -4.14 -3.06
CA VAL A 225 -13.03 -3.84 -3.81
C VAL A 225 -13.10 -4.78 -5.01
N ALA A 226 -14.20 -5.53 -5.12
CA ALA A 226 -14.39 -6.48 -6.21
C ALA A 226 -14.33 -5.78 -7.58
N GLY A 227 -13.56 -6.34 -8.51
CA GLY A 227 -13.41 -5.79 -9.87
C GLY A 227 -12.50 -4.55 -9.97
N GLU A 228 -11.94 -4.06 -8.86
CA GLU A 228 -11.02 -2.91 -8.87
C GLU A 228 -9.62 -3.30 -8.38
N PRO A 229 -8.63 -3.43 -9.29
CA PRO A 229 -7.27 -3.79 -8.90
C PRO A 229 -6.66 -2.81 -7.90
N ASP A 230 -6.07 -3.37 -6.83
CA ASP A 230 -5.34 -2.66 -5.77
C ASP A 230 -6.11 -1.52 -5.10
N ARG A 231 -7.44 -1.58 -5.16
CA ARG A 231 -8.32 -0.71 -4.40
C ARG A 231 -8.96 -1.49 -3.25
N PHE A 232 -9.01 -0.86 -2.10
CA PHE A 232 -9.53 -1.40 -0.85
C PHE A 232 -10.71 -0.57 -0.36
N GLN A 233 -11.57 -1.20 0.43
CA GLN A 233 -12.76 -0.63 1.04
C GLN A 233 -12.38 0.34 2.19
N GLU A 234 -13.38 0.99 2.78
CA GLU A 234 -13.22 1.69 4.07
C GLU A 234 -14.02 0.91 5.13
N PRO A 235 -13.38 0.33 6.15
CA PRO A 235 -11.95 0.35 6.44
C PRO A 235 -11.11 -0.48 5.45
N LEU A 236 -9.83 -0.13 5.28
CA LEU A 236 -8.91 -0.83 4.36
C LEU A 236 -8.61 -2.27 4.78
N PHE A 237 -8.66 -2.52 6.09
CA PHE A 237 -8.26 -3.79 6.70
C PHE A 237 -9.30 -4.21 7.74
N ALA A 238 -9.71 -5.47 7.68
CA ALA A 238 -10.39 -6.10 8.81
C ALA A 238 -9.42 -6.41 9.95
N GLU A 239 -8.14 -6.62 9.64
CA GLU A 239 -7.07 -6.71 10.63
C GLU A 239 -5.75 -6.22 10.01
N GLN A 240 -5.08 -5.25 10.66
CA GLN A 240 -3.82 -4.68 10.15
C GLN A 240 -2.66 -5.64 10.40
N SER A 241 -2.48 -6.10 11.64
CA SER A 241 -1.45 -7.05 12.04
C SER A 241 -1.62 -8.43 11.41
N ILE A 242 -0.54 -9.20 11.20
CA ILE A 242 -0.65 -10.64 10.91
C ILE A 242 -1.14 -11.34 12.18
N GLY A 243 -2.46 -11.40 12.32
CA GLY A 243 -3.17 -11.92 13.47
C GLY A 243 -3.20 -13.44 13.58
N CYS A 244 -3.89 -13.96 14.59
CA CYS A 244 -4.00 -15.39 14.88
C CYS A 244 -4.57 -16.15 13.68
N GLU A 245 -5.65 -15.63 13.09
CA GLU A 245 -6.39 -16.30 12.02
C GLU A 245 -5.61 -16.31 10.69
N ARG A 246 -4.54 -15.51 10.54
CA ARG A 246 -3.65 -15.62 9.37
C ARG A 246 -3.00 -16.98 9.24
N CYS A 247 -2.69 -17.61 10.37
CA CYS A 247 -2.07 -18.93 10.43
C CYS A 247 -3.09 -20.02 10.79
N HIS A 248 -4.09 -19.71 11.62
CA HIS A 248 -5.05 -20.68 12.13
C HIS A 248 -6.36 -20.77 11.32
N GLY A 249 -6.57 -19.86 10.38
CA GLY A 249 -7.81 -19.77 9.61
C GLY A 249 -8.97 -19.14 10.39
N PRO A 250 -10.17 -19.11 9.80
CA PRO A 250 -11.36 -18.48 10.39
C PRO A 250 -11.78 -19.18 11.70
N GLY A 251 -11.87 -18.43 12.80
CA GLY A 251 -12.06 -18.94 14.16
C GLY A 251 -13.51 -18.98 14.68
N GLU A 252 -14.50 -18.53 13.92
CA GLU A 252 -15.89 -18.38 14.40
C GLU A 252 -16.45 -19.65 15.02
N GLN A 253 -16.40 -20.78 14.31
CA GLN A 253 -16.93 -22.05 14.79
C GLN A 253 -16.18 -22.53 16.05
N HIS A 254 -14.88 -22.28 16.11
CA HIS A 254 -14.05 -22.62 17.27
C HIS A 254 -14.52 -21.82 18.50
N VAL A 255 -14.64 -20.50 18.37
CA VAL A 255 -15.08 -19.61 19.46
C VAL A 255 -16.49 -19.97 19.92
N GLN A 256 -17.44 -20.14 18.99
CA GLN A 256 -18.83 -20.48 19.32
C GLN A 256 -18.93 -21.81 20.09
N ARG A 257 -18.22 -22.85 19.64
CA ARG A 257 -18.22 -24.16 20.30
C ARG A 257 -17.79 -24.07 21.77
N HIS A 258 -16.76 -23.29 22.05
CA HIS A 258 -16.24 -23.15 23.42
C HIS A 258 -17.12 -22.27 24.28
N ARG A 259 -17.64 -21.14 23.76
CA ARG A 259 -18.60 -20.29 24.49
C ARG A 259 -19.87 -21.06 24.88
N ASN A 260 -20.41 -21.88 23.97
CA ASN A 260 -21.60 -22.68 24.25
C ASN A 260 -21.35 -23.78 25.29
N ARG A 261 -20.15 -24.36 25.32
CA ARG A 261 -19.76 -25.33 26.37
C ARG A 261 -19.65 -24.68 27.74
N THR A 262 -19.03 -23.50 27.83
CA THR A 262 -18.91 -22.78 29.10
C THR A 262 -20.27 -22.44 29.70
N VAL A 263 -21.28 -22.16 28.88
CA VAL A 263 -22.66 -21.94 29.35
C VAL A 263 -23.29 -23.26 29.84
N ALA A 264 -23.08 -24.37 29.12
CA ALA A 264 -23.62 -25.67 29.52
C ALA A 264 -23.00 -26.23 30.82
N ASP A 265 -21.73 -25.92 31.09
CA ASP A 265 -21.03 -26.33 32.33
C ASP A 265 -21.33 -25.39 33.52
N ALA A 266 -21.99 -24.25 33.28
CA ALA A 266 -22.33 -23.24 34.30
C ALA A 266 -23.80 -23.29 34.77
N VAL A 267 -24.62 -24.17 34.18
CA VAL A 267 -26.03 -24.44 34.55
C VAL A 267 -26.11 -25.79 35.25
#